data_AF-A0A3D4RWD6-F1
#
_entry.id   AF-A0A3D4RWD6-F1
#
_cell.length_a   1.000
_cell.length_b   1.000
_cell.length_c   1.000
_cell.angle_alpha   90.00
_cell.angle_beta   90.00
_cell.angle_gamma   90.00
#
_symmetry.space_group_name_H-M   'P 1'
#
loop_
_entity.id
_entity.type
_entity.pdbx_description
1 polymer ?
#
loop_
_entity_poly.entity_id
_entity_poly.type
_entity_poly.pdbx_seq_one_letter_code
_entity_poly.pdbx_strand_id
1 'polypeptide(L)' 'MTDTRLIEVAFPLREASIDSVHEKNVRHGNISTLHIWPARRPLAACRAALIATLLPDPGDDEERKALPFPRHP' A
#
# COMPACT_ATOMS: atom_id res chain seq x y z
N MET A 1 -3.77 -17.26 -21.41
CA MET A 1 -2.77 -16.47 -20.66
C MET A 1 -3.41 -16.10 -19.34
N THR A 2 -2.82 -16.50 -18.22
CA THR A 2 -3.35 -16.17 -16.89
C THR A 2 -3.15 -14.68 -16.64
N ASP A 3 -4.25 -13.93 -16.59
CA ASP A 3 -4.30 -12.49 -16.33
C ASP A 3 -3.97 -12.24 -14.84
N THR A 4 -2.70 -12.43 -14.50
CA THR A 4 -2.19 -12.38 -13.13
C THR A 4 -2.11 -10.92 -12.70
N ARG A 5 -2.64 -10.58 -11.52
CA ARG A 5 -2.58 -9.21 -10.99
C ARG A 5 -1.35 -9.02 -10.10
N LEU A 6 -0.88 -7.77 -10.01
CA LEU A 6 0.25 -7.41 -9.16
C LEU A 6 0.01 -7.76 -7.69
N ILE A 7 -1.24 -7.72 -7.21
CA ILE A 7 -1.57 -8.09 -5.82
C ILE A 7 -1.25 -9.55 -5.50
N GLU A 8 -1.25 -10.45 -6.49
CA GLU A 8 -0.99 -11.88 -6.30
C GLU A 8 0.50 -12.20 -6.20
N VAL A 9 1.35 -11.37 -6.80
CA VAL A 9 2.78 -11.66 -7.00
C VAL A 9 3.69 -10.70 -6.24
N ALA A 10 3.32 -9.42 -6.18
CA ALA A 10 4.21 -8.35 -5.74
C ALA A 10 3.45 -7.21 -5.01
N PHE A 11 2.58 -7.56 -4.07
CA PHE A 11 1.94 -6.55 -3.22
C PHE A 11 2.98 -5.84 -2.30
N PRO A 12 3.05 -4.49 -2.28
CA PRO A 12 4.02 -3.74 -1.47
C PRO A 12 3.61 -3.68 0.01
N LEU A 13 3.68 -4.83 0.69
CA LEU A 13 3.18 -5.00 2.06
C LEU A 13 3.93 -4.12 3.07
N ARG A 14 5.25 -4.03 2.94
CA ARG A 14 6.11 -3.29 3.88
C ARG A 14 5.81 -1.80 3.82
N GLU A 15 5.84 -1.23 2.62
CA GLU A 15 5.63 0.19 2.37
C GLU A 15 4.22 0.61 2.74
N ALA A 16 3.21 -0.19 2.33
CA ALA A 16 1.83 0.04 2.75
C ALA A 16 1.66 0.01 4.27
N SER A 17 2.39 -0.85 4.98
CA SER A 17 2.37 -0.93 6.45
C SER A 17 3.02 0.29 7.10
N ILE A 18 4.21 0.68 6.64
CA ILE A 18 4.94 1.87 7.13
C ILE A 18 4.08 3.12 6.97
N ASP A 19 3.50 3.33 5.78
CA ASP A 19 2.65 4.48 5.50
C ASP A 19 1.35 4.45 6.32
N SER A 20 0.77 3.26 6.52
CA SER A 20 -0.41 3.10 7.39
C SER A 20 -0.12 3.49 8.85
N VAL A 21 1.08 3.17 9.35
CA VAL A 21 1.53 3.57 10.69
C VAL A 21 1.77 5.08 10.76
N HIS A 22 2.41 5.66 9.74
CA HIS A 22 2.59 7.11 9.67
C HIS A 22 1.25 7.85 9.66
N GLU A 23 0.28 7.42 8.84
CA GLU A 23 -1.08 7.97 8.77
C GLU A 23 -1.78 7.92 10.13
N LYS A 24 -1.61 6.81 10.88
CA LYS A 24 -2.18 6.65 12.22
C LYS A 24 -1.61 7.64 13.24
N ASN A 25 -0.35 8.05 13.07
CA ASN A 25 0.40 8.85 14.03
C ASN A 25 0.38 10.36 13.74
N VAL A 26 -0.31 10.82 12.69
CA VAL A 26 -0.49 12.25 12.42
C VAL A 26 -1.38 12.86 13.51
N ARG A 27 -0.81 13.74 14.35
CA ARG A 27 -1.51 14.43 15.44
C ARG A 27 -1.37 15.94 15.30
N HIS A 28 -2.26 16.57 14.54
CA HIS A 28 -2.33 18.04 14.46
C HIS A 28 -3.78 18.52 14.49
N GLY A 29 -4.13 19.30 15.53
CA GLY A 29 -5.21 20.29 15.57
C GLY A 29 -6.67 19.85 15.41
N ASN A 30 -6.95 18.61 14.98
CA ASN A 30 -8.30 18.16 14.66
C ASN A 30 -8.92 17.34 15.80
N ILE A 31 -10.24 17.46 16.03
CA ILE A 31 -10.99 16.68 17.04
C ILE A 31 -10.75 15.16 16.88
N SER A 32 -10.53 14.70 15.65
CA SER A 32 -10.18 13.31 15.30
C SER A 32 -8.82 12.82 15.86
N THR A 33 -8.00 13.69 16.45
CA THR A 33 -6.76 13.34 17.15
C THR A 33 -6.95 13.12 18.65
N LEU A 34 -8.10 13.49 19.22
CA LEU A 34 -8.41 13.30 20.66
C LEU A 34 -8.67 11.83 21.00
N HIS A 35 -9.31 11.08 20.09
CA HIS A 35 -9.59 9.67 20.27
C HIS A 35 -9.04 8.84 19.12
N ILE A 36 -8.13 7.93 19.44
CA ILE A 36 -7.60 6.97 18.48
C ILE A 36 -8.50 5.73 18.49
N TRP A 37 -9.31 5.58 17.45
CA TRP A 37 -10.04 4.34 17.21
C TRP A 37 -9.07 3.16 17.02
N PRO A 38 -9.26 2.02 17.73
CA PRO A 38 -8.36 0.87 17.65
C PRO A 38 -8.20 0.25 16.25
N ALA A 39 -9.18 0.44 15.35
CA ALA A 39 -9.20 -0.15 14.02
C ALA A 39 -9.48 0.90 12.93
N ARG A 40 -8.53 1.82 12.70
CA ARG A 40 -8.60 2.72 11.54
C ARG A 40 -8.40 1.90 10.27
N ARG A 41 -9.20 2.13 9.22
CA ARG A 41 -8.95 1.60 7.86
C ARG A 41 -7.89 2.50 7.22
N PRO A 42 -6.60 2.12 7.20
CA PRO A 42 -5.56 3.02 6.77
C PRO A 42 -5.67 3.21 5.25
N LEU A 43 -5.78 4.47 4.82
CA LEU A 43 -5.96 4.81 3.42
C LEU A 43 -4.77 4.37 2.58
N ALA A 44 -3.55 4.39 3.16
CA ALA A 44 -2.36 3.86 2.52
C ALA A 44 -2.53 2.39 2.06
N ALA A 45 -2.94 1.49 2.96
CA ALA A 45 -3.16 0.09 2.60
C ALA A 45 -4.30 -0.09 1.59
N CYS A 46 -5.40 0.66 1.73
CA CYS A 46 -6.52 0.58 0.79
C CYS A 46 -6.12 1.03 -0.62
N ARG A 47 -5.35 2.12 -0.73
CA ARG A 47 -4.85 2.63 -2.02
C ARG A 47 -3.90 1.63 -2.68
N ALA A 48 -2.95 1.08 -1.91
CA ALA A 48 -2.04 0.06 -2.41
C ALA A 48 -2.80 -1.18 -2.91
N ALA A 49 -3.77 -1.67 -2.13
CA ALA A 49 -4.58 -2.85 -2.50
C ALA A 49 -5.38 -2.62 -3.78
N LEU A 50 -6.01 -1.45 -3.94
CA LEU A 50 -6.75 -1.10 -5.15
C LEU A 50 -5.84 -1.07 -6.38
N ILE A 51 -4.71 -0.38 -6.30
CA ILE A 51 -3.78 -0.25 -7.44
C ILE A 51 -3.21 -1.62 -7.83
N ALA A 52 -2.76 -2.41 -6.86
CA ALA A 52 -2.19 -3.73 -7.11
C ALA A 52 -3.24 -4.73 -7.67
N THR A 53 -4.52 -4.55 -7.35
CA THR A 53 -5.61 -5.37 -7.91
C THR A 53 -5.90 -5.00 -9.37
N LEU A 54 -5.75 -3.73 -9.74
CA LEU A 54 -6.10 -3.23 -11.07
C LEU A 54 -4.97 -3.41 -12.09
N LEU A 55 -3.71 -3.33 -11.66
CA LEU A 55 -2.57 -3.43 -12.57
C LEU A 55 -2.22 -4.90 -12.87
N PRO A 56 -1.99 -5.24 -14.15
CA PRO A 56 -1.50 -6.57 -14.53
C PRO A 56 -0.05 -6.76 -14.07
N ASP A 57 0.31 -8.01 -13.80
CA ASP A 57 1.69 -8.39 -13.55
C ASP A 57 2.50 -8.39 -14.87
N PRO A 58 3.65 -7.68 -14.93
CA PRO A 58 4.50 -7.67 -16.13
C PRO A 58 5.24 -9.01 -16.36
N GLY A 59 5.22 -9.94 -15.41
CA GLY A 59 5.86 -11.25 -15.53
C GLY A 59 7.36 -11.24 -15.22
N ASP A 60 8.07 -10.16 -15.52
CA ASP A 60 9.51 -9.98 -15.27
C ASP A 60 9.83 -9.21 -13.97
N ASP A 61 10.85 -9.63 -13.22
CA ASP A 61 11.20 -8.98 -11.95
C ASP A 61 11.89 -7.62 -12.13
N GLU A 62 12.62 -7.39 -13.23
CA GLU A 62 13.20 -6.07 -13.52
C GLU A 62 12.11 -5.06 -13.91
N GLU A 63 11.13 -5.47 -14.72
CA GLU A 63 9.96 -4.64 -15.03
C GLU A 63 9.13 -4.32 -13.78
N ARG A 64 8.95 -5.27 -12.86
CA ARG A 64 8.34 -4.98 -11.55
C ARG A 64 9.15 -3.99 -10.72
N LYS A 65 10.48 -4.01 -10.85
CA LYS A 65 11.43 -3.11 -10.15
C LYS A 65 11.36 -1.69 -10.68
N ALA A 66 11.03 -1.53 -11.96
CA ALA A 66 10.85 -0.24 -12.61
C ALA A 66 9.50 0.44 -12.28
N LEU A 67 8.56 -0.28 -11.66
CA LEU A 67 7.30 0.32 -11.22
C LEU A 67 7.56 1.42 -10.18
N PRO A 68 6.78 2.52 -10.18
CA PRO A 68 7.01 3.68 -9.33
C PRO A 68 6.70 3.42 -7.84
N PHE A 69 6.61 2.16 -7.41
CA PHE A 69 6.46 1.79 -6.01
C PHE A 69 7.84 1.65 -5.39
N PRO A 70 8.11 2.31 -4.26
CA PRO A 70 9.37 2.09 -3.54
C PRO A 70 9.45 0.60 -3.17
N ARG A 71 10.51 -0.07 -3.62
CA ARG A 71 10.90 -1.39 -3.12
C ARG A 71 12.20 -1.19 -2.35
N HIS A 72 12.18 -1.35 -1.04
CA HIS A 72 13.43 -1.47 -0.28
C HIS A 72 14.04 -2.87 -0.47
N PRO A 73 15.38 -2.99 -0.48
CA PRO A 73 16.06 -4.28 -0.53
C PRO A 73 15.77 -5.15 0.70
#